data_AF-A0AA44Y830-F1
#
_entry.id   AF-A0AA44Y830-F1
#
_cell.length_a   1.000
_cell.length_b   1.000
_cell.length_c   1.000
_cell.angle_alpha   90.00
_cell.angle_beta   90.00
_cell.angle_gamma   90.00
#
_symmetry.space_group_name_H-M   'P 1'
#
loop_
_entity.id
_entity.type
_entity.pdbx_description
1 polymer ?
#
loop_
_entity_poly.entity_id
_entity_poly.type
_entity_poly.pdbx_seq_one_letter_code
_entity_poly.pdbx_strand_id
1 'polypeptide(L)' 'ATSDARGTSVGTLAIDRYLRPVCYQNYPQSLLPEALKDSNPLQILRLVNGEMTREAI' A
#
# COMPACT_ATOMS: atom_id res chain seq x y z
N ALA A 1 -1.12 31.90 1.37
CA ALA A 1 -1.63 30.62 0.87
C ALA A 1 -1.49 29.59 1.98
N THR A 2 -2.60 29.01 2.45
CA THR A 2 -2.59 27.92 3.43
C THR A 2 -2.51 26.61 2.68
N SER A 3 -1.30 26.25 2.26
CA SER A 3 -1.01 24.92 1.69
C SER A 3 -0.32 24.13 2.79
N ASP A 4 -0.92 23.04 3.27
CA ASP A 4 -0.20 22.10 4.14
C ASP A 4 0.90 21.44 3.31
N ALA A 5 2.16 21.60 3.72
CA ALA A 5 3.31 21.05 2.99
C ALA A 5 3.34 19.51 2.98
N ARG A 6 2.50 18.84 3.79
CA ARG A 6 2.42 17.37 3.88
C ARG A 6 1.66 16.71 2.73
N GLY A 7 1.02 17.46 1.83
CA GLY A 7 0.32 16.88 0.69
C GLY A 7 -0.18 17.90 -0.33
N THR A 8 -0.85 17.42 -1.37
CA THR A 8 -1.49 18.26 -2.40
C THR A 8 -3.01 18.11 -2.37
N SER A 9 -3.74 19.18 -2.74
CA SER A 9 -5.20 19.13 -2.92
C SER A 9 -5.62 18.68 -4.33
N VAL A 10 -4.70 18.72 -5.31
CA VAL A 10 -4.95 18.39 -6.73
C VAL A 10 -3.86 17.46 -7.26
N GLY A 11 -4.23 16.55 -8.16
CA GLY A 11 -3.35 15.50 -8.70
C GLY A 11 -3.52 14.16 -7.98
N THR A 12 -2.95 13.09 -8.54
CA THR A 12 -3.16 11.72 -8.05
C THR A 12 -2.68 11.51 -6.61
N LEU A 13 -1.62 12.21 -6.18
CA LEU A 13 -1.09 12.18 -4.81
C LEU A 13 -2.04 12.76 -3.75
N ALA A 14 -3.11 13.47 -4.15
CA ALA A 14 -4.07 14.02 -3.20
C ALA A 14 -4.86 12.94 -2.45
N ILE A 15 -4.88 11.69 -2.96
CA ILE A 15 -5.58 10.56 -2.35
C ILE A 15 -4.99 10.19 -0.97
N ASP A 16 -3.68 10.37 -0.79
CA ASP A 16 -2.97 9.97 0.43
C ASP A 16 -3.43 10.73 1.68
N ARG A 17 -4.08 11.89 1.51
CA ARG A 17 -4.66 12.68 2.61
C ARG A 17 -5.78 11.94 3.37
N TYR A 18 -6.34 10.89 2.78
CA TYR A 18 -7.45 10.12 3.36
C TYR A 18 -7.06 8.69 3.74
N LEU A 19 -5.79 8.33 3.60
CA LEU A 19 -5.26 7.00 3.88
C LEU A 19 -4.42 7.01 5.17
N ARG A 20 -4.28 5.84 5.78
CA ARG A 20 -3.35 5.61 6.90
C ARG A 20 -2.68 4.24 6.74
N PRO A 21 -1.37 4.13 7.01
CA PRO A 21 -0.70 2.83 6.96
C PRO A 21 -1.14 1.94 8.13
N VAL A 22 -1.20 0.63 7.89
CA VAL A 22 -1.48 -0.40 8.90
C VAL A 22 -0.54 -1.58 8.65
N CYS A 23 0.09 -2.09 9.72
CA CYS A 23 0.99 -3.23 9.66
C CYS A 23 0.30 -4.49 10.22
N TYR A 24 0.44 -5.61 9.53
CA TYR A 24 -0.03 -6.92 9.96
C TYR A 24 1.17 -7.82 10.23
N GLN A 25 1.24 -8.46 11.39
CA GLN A 25 2.34 -9.33 11.79
C GLN A 25 1.83 -10.69 12.21
N ASN A 26 2.45 -11.77 11.71
CA ASN A 26 2.11 -13.16 12.03
C ASN A 26 0.62 -13.50 11.80
N TYR A 27 -0.01 -12.89 10.79
CA TYR A 27 -1.39 -13.17 10.42
C TYR A 27 -1.48 -14.37 9.46
N PRO A 28 -2.48 -15.25 9.59
CA PRO A 28 -2.70 -16.30 8.62
C PRO A 28 -3.15 -15.72 7.27
N GLN A 29 -2.69 -16.30 6.16
CA GLN A 29 -2.96 -15.85 4.79
C GLN A 29 -4.46 -15.72 4.47
N SER A 30 -5.31 -16.53 5.09
CA SER A 30 -6.76 -16.49 4.89
C SER A 30 -7.44 -15.25 5.48
N LEU A 31 -6.83 -14.60 6.48
CA LEU A 31 -7.36 -13.40 7.13
C LEU A 31 -6.67 -12.12 6.65
N LEU A 32 -5.60 -12.22 5.88
CA LEU A 32 -4.96 -11.06 5.28
C LEU A 32 -5.85 -10.44 4.20
N PRO A 33 -5.87 -9.10 4.08
CA PRO A 33 -6.43 -8.43 2.91
C PRO A 33 -5.78 -8.95 1.63
N GLU A 34 -6.54 -9.05 0.53
CA GLU A 34 -6.04 -9.57 -0.75
C GLU A 34 -4.75 -8.88 -1.26
N ALA A 35 -4.60 -7.58 -0.98
CA ALA A 35 -3.42 -6.80 -1.35
C ALA A 35 -2.12 -7.25 -0.65
N LEU A 36 -2.22 -7.93 0.51
CA LEU A 36 -1.09 -8.36 1.32
C LEU A 36 -0.81 -9.86 1.22
N LYS A 37 -1.66 -10.63 0.54
CA LYS A 37 -1.47 -12.09 0.40
C LYS A 37 -0.27 -12.42 -0.47
N ASP A 38 0.42 -13.50 -0.12
CA ASP A 38 1.67 -13.90 -0.77
C ASP A 38 1.50 -14.13 -2.28
N SER A 39 0.37 -14.74 -2.68
CA SER A 39 0.02 -15.04 -4.07
C SER A 39 -0.23 -13.82 -4.96
N ASN A 40 -0.30 -12.61 -4.41
CA ASN A 40 -0.62 -11.36 -5.12
C ASN A 40 -1.84 -11.47 -6.06
N PRO A 41 -3.03 -11.84 -5.56
CA PRO A 41 -4.21 -12.05 -6.40
C PRO A 41 -4.62 -10.80 -7.19
N LEU A 42 -4.24 -9.61 -6.69
CA LEU A 42 -4.54 -8.33 -7.35
C LEU A 42 -3.48 -7.89 -8.36
N GLN A 43 -2.36 -8.61 -8.50
CA GLN A 43 -1.25 -8.30 -9.41
C GLN A 43 -0.71 -6.86 -9.26
N ILE A 44 -0.77 -6.33 -8.03
CA ILE A 44 -0.31 -4.97 -7.70
C ILE A 44 1.19 -4.94 -7.51
N LEU A 45 1.78 -3.75 -7.69
CA LEU A 45 3.19 -3.51 -7.41
C LEU A 45 3.40 -3.41 -5.89
N ARG A 46 4.31 -4.21 -5.36
CA ARG A 46 4.64 -4.29 -3.94
C ARG A 46 6.15 -4.11 -3.75
N LEU A 47 6.53 -3.50 -2.63
CA LEU A 47 7.92 -3.41 -2.20
C LEU A 47 8.23 -4.57 -1.26
N VAL A 48 9.04 -5.53 -1.70
CA VAL A 48 9.44 -6.71 -0.92
C VAL A 48 10.94 -6.63 -0.68
N ASN A 49 11.37 -6.57 0.58
CA ASN A 49 12.78 -6.47 0.97
C ASN A 49 13.58 -5.34 0.27
N GLY A 50 12.91 -4.25 -0.10
CA GLY A 50 13.51 -3.11 -0.78
C GLY A 50 13.44 -3.14 -2.31
N GLU A 51 12.89 -4.20 -2.91
CA GLU A 51 12.74 -4.35 -4.35
C GLU A 51 11.27 -4.29 -4.78
N MET A 52 10.99 -3.57 -5.88
CA MET A 52 9.65 -3.42 -6.43
C MET A 52 9.32 -4.62 -7.33
N THR A 53 8.31 -5.41 -6.98
CA THR A 53 7.90 -6.61 -7.71
C THR A 53 6.40 -6.79 -7.75
N ARG A 54 5.91 -7.58 -8.72
CA ARG A 54 4.52 -8.07 -8.81
C ARG A 54 4.43 -9.58 -8.60
N GLU A 55 5.55 -10.25 -8.37
CA GLU A 55 5.60 -11.70 -8.22
C GLU A 55 4.97 -12.14 -6.89
N ALA A 56 4.61 -13.43 -6.85
CA ALA A 56 4.26 -14.10 -5.60
C ALA A 56 5.53 -14.30 -4.75
N ILE A 57 5.35 -14.37 -3.44
CA ILE A 57 6.43 -14.57 -2.45
C ILE A 57 6.26 -15.87 -1.69
#